data_AF-A0A2H5FM29-F1
#
_entry.id   AF-A0A2H5FM29-F1
#
_cell.length_a   1.000
_cell.length_b   1.000
_cell.length_c   1.000
_cell.angle_alpha   90.00
_cell.angle_beta   90.00
_cell.angle_gamma   90.00
#
_symmetry.space_group_name_H-M   'P 1'
#
loop_
_entity.id
_entity.type
_entity.pdbx_description
1 polymer ?
#
loop_
_entity_poly.entity_id
_entity_poly.type
_entity_poly.pdbx_seq_one_letter_code
_entity_poly.pdbx_strand_id
1 'polypeptide(L)'
;MEKGESLLCSGNEVKYSFIHHKKIWPVGVLCQLLGVTRQSYYSYQKRQNNKPKDPLHDELIERIKKIAESRHYCYGSRRMRKALNVLGYPVGRR
;
A
#
# COMPACT_ATOMS: atom_id res chain seq x y z
N MET A 1 16.47 26.47 -1.27
CA MET A 1 15.20 27.23 -1.39
C MET A 1 14.25 26.31 -2.15
N GLU A 2 13.13 25.81 -1.65
CA GLU A 2 12.27 26.12 -0.50
C GLU A 2 11.68 24.82 0.06
N LYS A 3 11.43 24.82 1.37
CA LYS A 3 10.73 23.74 2.09
C LYS A 3 9.24 23.83 1.75
N GLY A 4 8.68 22.78 1.15
CA GLY A 4 7.25 22.70 0.81
C GLY A 4 6.62 21.43 1.35
N GLU A 5 6.11 21.54 2.58
CA GLU A 5 4.85 20.94 3.06
C GLU A 5 4.60 19.44 2.83
N SER A 6 4.89 18.69 3.89
CA SER A 6 4.37 17.35 4.17
C SER A 6 2.84 17.36 4.31
N LEU A 7 2.09 17.41 3.19
CA LEU A 7 0.62 17.26 3.14
C LEU A 7 0.14 16.13 2.20
N LEU A 8 1.05 15.46 1.48
CA LEU A 8 0.68 14.58 0.36
C LEU A 8 0.74 13.09 0.74
N CYS A 9 -0.16 12.59 1.59
CA CYS A 9 -0.13 11.16 1.92
C CYS A 9 -1.43 10.37 1.94
N SER A 10 -2.58 10.90 1.50
CA SER A 10 -3.78 10.06 1.36
C SER A 10 -4.46 10.11 -0.02
N GLY A 11 -4.59 11.30 -0.63
CA GLY A 11 -5.29 11.42 -1.93
C GLY A 11 -4.48 11.02 -3.17
N ASN A 12 -3.15 11.07 -3.12
CA ASN A 12 -2.32 10.91 -4.31
C ASN A 12 -1.95 9.45 -4.63
N GLU A 13 -2.18 8.50 -3.71
CA GLU A 13 -1.81 7.09 -3.92
C GLU A 13 -2.57 6.48 -5.11
N VAL A 14 -3.86 6.81 -5.27
CA VAL A 14 -4.68 6.38 -6.41
C VAL A 14 -4.14 6.98 -7.72
N LYS A 15 -3.77 8.27 -7.70
CA LYS A 15 -3.18 8.95 -8.86
C LYS A 15 -1.86 8.31 -9.27
N TYR A 16 -0.97 8.04 -8.33
CA TYR A 16 0.33 7.42 -8.62
C TYR A 16 0.19 5.97 -9.07
N SER A 17 -0.77 5.22 -8.51
CA SER A 17 -1.09 3.85 -8.96
C SER A 17 -1.59 3.85 -10.41
N PHE A 18 -2.42 4.81 -10.79
CA PHE A 18 -2.86 4.97 -12.18
C PHE A 18 -1.69 5.21 -13.14
N ILE A 19 -0.73 6.08 -12.76
CA ILE A 19 0.48 6.32 -13.55
C ILE A 19 1.32 5.05 -13.69
N HIS A 20 1.42 4.25 -12.62
CA HIS A 20 2.19 3.01 -12.62
C HIS A 20 1.61 1.93 -13.54
N HIS A 21 0.27 1.80 -13.58
CA HIS A 21 -0.41 0.80 -14.42
C HIS A 21 -0.42 1.16 -15.90
N LYS A 22 -0.38 2.45 -16.27
CA LYS A 22 -0.47 2.91 -17.67
C LYS A 22 0.92 3.20 -18.26
N LYS A 23 1.64 2.15 -18.65
CA LYS A 23 3.00 2.24 -19.26
C LYS A 23 3.04 2.78 -20.69
N ILE A 24 1.89 2.95 -21.34
CA ILE A 24 1.79 3.34 -22.76
C ILE A 24 2.04 4.86 -22.94
N TRP A 25 1.77 5.65 -21.91
CA TRP A 25 1.85 7.12 -21.98
C TRP A 25 3.06 7.64 -21.18
N PRO A 26 3.71 8.73 -21.63
CA PRO A 26 4.82 9.32 -20.90
C PRO A 26 4.33 9.85 -19.54
N VAL A 27 5.09 9.53 -18.49
CA VAL A 27 4.83 9.94 -17.09
C VAL A 27 4.57 11.44 -16.98
N GLY A 28 5.27 12.26 -17.79
CA GLY A 28 5.09 13.70 -17.78
C GLY A 28 3.68 14.17 -18.15
N VAL A 29 3.02 13.49 -19.10
CA VAL A 29 1.65 13.81 -19.54
C VAL A 29 0.66 13.37 -18.47
N LEU A 30 0.84 12.17 -17.92
CA LEU A 30 -0.03 11.66 -16.86
C LEU A 30 0.05 12.52 -15.58
N CYS A 31 1.24 13.01 -15.24
CA CYS A 31 1.44 13.93 -14.13
C CYS A 31 0.68 15.26 -14.34
N GLN A 32 0.74 15.82 -15.54
CA GLN A 32 -0.02 17.04 -15.88
C GLN A 32 -1.52 16.80 -15.82
N LEU A 33 -2.01 15.69 -16.38
CA LEU A 33 -3.42 15.31 -16.38
C LEU A 33 -3.98 15.13 -14.96
N LEU A 34 -3.20 14.55 -14.06
CA LEU A 34 -3.61 14.26 -12.68
C LEU A 34 -3.32 15.40 -11.70
N GLY A 35 -2.68 16.49 -12.16
CA GLY A 35 -2.27 17.62 -11.33
C GLY A 35 -1.23 17.24 -10.28
N VAL A 36 -0.28 16.36 -10.60
CA VAL A 36 0.81 15.95 -9.71
C VAL A 36 2.16 16.35 -10.29
N THR A 37 3.12 16.71 -9.44
CA THR A 37 4.47 17.05 -9.90
C THR A 37 5.25 15.77 -10.20
N ARG A 38 6.11 15.79 -11.23
CA ARG A 38 6.97 14.64 -11.57
C ARG A 38 7.86 14.22 -10.40
N GLN A 39 8.38 15.19 -9.65
CA GLN A 39 9.26 14.95 -8.50
C GLN A 39 8.55 14.20 -7.37
N SER A 40 7.26 14.51 -7.13
CA SER A 40 6.44 13.78 -6.15
C SER A 40 6.16 12.34 -6.58
N TYR A 41 5.93 12.09 -7.87
CA TYR A 41 5.74 10.75 -8.43
C TYR A 41 7.00 9.88 -8.28
N TYR A 42 8.17 10.38 -8.70
CA TYR A 42 9.41 9.62 -8.58
C TYR A 42 9.82 9.41 -7.11
N SER A 43 9.55 10.37 -6.23
CA SER A 43 9.74 10.20 -4.79
C SER A 43 8.80 9.15 -4.19
N TYR A 44 7.55 9.08 -4.66
CA TYR A 44 6.63 7.99 -4.32
C TYR A 44 7.16 6.64 -4.83
N GLN A 45 7.59 6.56 -6.09
CA GLN A 45 8.12 5.33 -6.69
C GLN A 45 9.36 4.82 -5.94
N LYS A 46 10.29 5.72 -5.57
CA LYS A 46 11.47 5.39 -4.76
C LYS A 46 11.08 4.84 -3.39
N ARG A 47 10.10 5.45 -2.72
CA ARG A 47 9.58 4.95 -1.43
C ARG A 47 8.92 3.58 -1.57
N GLN A 48 8.16 3.33 -2.62
CA GLN A 48 7.54 2.02 -2.86
C GLN A 48 8.60 0.95 -3.17
N ASN A 49 9.61 1.27 -3.98
CA ASN A 49 10.69 0.34 -4.30
C ASN A 49 11.59 0.04 -3.09
N ASN A 50 11.78 1.02 -2.21
CA ASN A 50 12.57 0.89 -1.00
C ASN A 50 11.77 0.35 0.20
N LYS A 51 10.49 -0.03 0.03
CA LYS A 51 9.77 -0.75 1.09
C LYS A 51 10.44 -2.11 1.23
N PRO A 52 11.03 -2.44 2.39
CA PRO A 52 11.54 -3.78 2.61
C PRO A 52 10.37 -4.74 2.43
N LYS A 53 10.54 -5.76 1.58
CA LYS A 53 9.70 -6.96 1.65
C LYS A 53 10.11 -7.65 2.94
N ASP A 54 9.45 -7.29 4.03
CA ASP A 54 9.62 -7.99 5.29
C ASP A 54 9.11 -9.43 5.08
N PRO A 55 9.95 -10.46 5.14
CA PRO A 55 9.51 -11.85 4.94
C PRO A 55 8.41 -12.23 5.96
N LEU A 56 8.46 -11.63 7.14
CA LEU A 56 7.47 -11.75 8.20
C LEU A 56 6.09 -11.18 7.79
N HIS A 57 6.06 -10.20 6.88
CA HIS A 57 4.82 -9.66 6.33
C HIS A 57 4.17 -10.62 5.32
N ASP A 58 4.97 -11.23 4.45
CA ASP A 58 4.48 -12.19 3.47
C ASP A 58 3.93 -13.46 4.16
N GLU A 59 4.63 -13.98 5.17
CA GLU A 59 4.15 -15.08 6.00
C GLU A 59 2.82 -14.75 6.69
N LEU A 60 2.69 -13.53 7.22
CA LEU A 60 1.45 -13.06 7.85
C LEU A 60 0.30 -13.01 6.83
N ILE A 61 0.53 -12.52 5.61
CA ILE A 61 -0.47 -12.50 4.52
C ILE A 61 -0.93 -13.92 4.19
N GLU A 62 0.00 -14.87 4.07
CA GLU A 62 -0.33 -16.26 3.76
C GLU A 62 -1.18 -16.90 4.88
N ARG A 63 -0.85 -16.62 6.15
CA ARG A 63 -1.62 -17.06 7.31
C ARG A 63 -3.05 -16.51 7.28
N ILE A 64 -3.20 -15.22 6.97
CA ILE A 64 -4.51 -14.56 6.85
C ILE A 64 -5.35 -15.24 5.76
N LYS A 65 -4.75 -15.55 4.59
CA LYS A 65 -5.45 -16.23 3.49
C LYS A 65 -5.94 -17.61 3.91
N LYS A 66 -5.10 -18.41 4.58
CA LYS A 66 -5.47 -19.74 5.11
C LYS A 66 -6.66 -19.67 6.08
N ILE A 67 -6.66 -18.70 6.99
CA ILE A 67 -7.78 -18.50 7.93
C ILE A 67 -9.05 -18.06 7.18
N ALA A 68 -8.92 -17.17 6.20
CA ALA A 68 -10.04 -16.71 5.41
C ALA A 68 -10.69 -17.86 4.62
N GLU A 69 -9.89 -18.69 3.95
CA GLU A 69 -10.35 -19.86 3.19
C GLU A 69 -11.05 -20.89 4.09
N SER A 70 -10.44 -21.25 5.23
CA SER A 70 -11.03 -22.19 6.21
C SER A 70 -12.35 -21.73 6.82
N ARG A 71 -12.66 -20.43 6.73
CA ARG A 71 -13.87 -19.81 7.29
C ARG A 71 -14.75 -19.21 6.20
N HIS A 72 -14.55 -19.57 4.94
CA HIS A 72 -15.29 -19.08 3.77
C HIS A 72 -15.44 -17.55 3.73
N TYR A 73 -14.39 -16.82 4.09
CA TYR A 73 -14.34 -15.36 4.11
C TYR A 73 -15.41 -14.70 5.02
N CYS A 74 -16.04 -15.45 5.94
CA CYS A 74 -17.04 -14.91 6.87
C CYS A 74 -16.45 -13.99 7.96
N TYR A 75 -15.12 -13.92 8.06
CA TYR A 75 -14.42 -13.15 9.09
C TYR A 75 -14.11 -11.73 8.63
N GLY A 76 -14.77 -10.76 9.25
CA GLY A 76 -14.37 -9.35 9.17
C GLY A 76 -13.09 -9.05 9.96
N SER A 77 -12.57 -7.84 9.80
CA SER A 77 -11.29 -7.39 10.37
C SER A 77 -11.14 -7.62 11.88
N ARG A 78 -12.21 -7.47 12.66
CA ARG A 78 -12.21 -7.73 14.11
C ARG A 78 -12.02 -9.21 14.45
N ARG A 79 -12.72 -10.12 13.73
CA ARG A 79 -12.64 -11.57 13.97
C ARG A 79 -11.31 -12.13 13.49
N MET A 80 -10.82 -11.65 12.34
CA MET A 80 -9.52 -12.02 11.81
C MET A 80 -8.38 -11.67 12.80
N ARG A 81 -8.42 -10.46 13.37
CA ARG A 81 -7.43 -10.04 14.38
C ARG A 81 -7.41 -10.96 15.60
N LYS A 82 -8.59 -11.33 16.13
CA LYS A 82 -8.67 -12.26 17.26
C LYS A 82 -8.07 -13.62 16.91
N ALA A 83 -8.37 -14.15 15.72
CA ALA A 83 -7.80 -15.42 15.27
C ALA A 83 -6.27 -15.37 15.16
N LEU A 84 -5.72 -14.28 14.59
CA LEU A 84 -4.27 -14.10 14.47
C LEU A 84 -3.57 -13.96 15.83
N ASN A 85 -4.16 -13.20 16.76
CA ASN A 85 -3.62 -13.04 18.11
C ASN A 85 -3.62 -14.37 18.89
N VAL A 86 -4.67 -15.19 18.75
CA VAL A 86 -4.71 -16.54 19.36
C VAL A 86 -3.65 -17.47 18.77
N LEU A 87 -3.32 -17.30 17.49
CA LEU A 87 -2.24 -18.04 16.81
C LEU A 87 -0.83 -17.52 17.15
N GLY A 88 -0.71 -16.54 18.05
CA GLY A 88 0.57 -15.99 18.49
C GLY A 88 1.14 -14.88 17.61
N TYR A 89 0.35 -14.36 16.65
CA TYR A 89 0.76 -13.23 15.81
C TYR A 89 0.15 -11.93 16.38
N PRO A 90 0.92 -11.08 17.08
CA PRO A 90 0.40 -9.84 17.66
C PRO A 90 0.07 -8.84 16.55
N VAL A 91 -1.20 -8.72 16.19
CA VAL A 91 -1.68 -7.76 15.19
C VAL A 91 -2.40 -6.59 15.86
N GLY A 92 -1.78 -5.40 15.81
CA GLY A 92 -2.33 -4.14 16.32
C GLY A 92 -3.30 -3.45 15.37
N ARG A 93 -3.87 -2.32 15.81
CA ARG A 93 -4.49 -1.33 14.90
C ARG A 93 -3.36 -0.48 14.32
N ARG A 94 -3.27 -0.44 12.99
CA ARG A 94 -2.44 0.51 12.24
C ARG A 94 -3.33 1.61 11.68
#